data_AF-J3HVF0-F1
#
_entry.id   AF-J3HVF0-F1
#
_cell.length_a   1.000
_cell.length_b   1.000
_cell.length_c   1.000
_cell.angle_alpha   90.00
_cell.angle_beta   90.00
_cell.angle_gamma   90.00
#
_symmetry.space_group_name_H-M   'P 1'
#
loop_
_entity.id
_entity.type
_entity.pdbx_description
1 polymer ?
#
loop_
_entity_poly.entity_id
_entity_poly.type
_entity_poly.pdbx_seq_one_letter_code
_entity_poly.pdbx_strand_id
1 'polypeptide(L)' 'MMERRLVGKRTSSKLPKLIELVLSRPLVSAGMIAKELAITPRAALRIVEELGLREMTGRGRFRAWGVL' A
#
# COMPACT_ATOMS: atom_id res chain seq x y z
N MET A 1 -9.00 3.10 11.17
CA MET A 1 -8.20 4.35 10.93
C MET A 1 -7.90 4.55 9.45
N MET A 2 -7.45 3.52 8.72
CA MET A 2 -7.14 3.57 7.27
C MET A 2 -8.37 3.82 6.38
N GLU A 3 -9.55 3.28 6.72
CA GLU A 3 -10.77 3.48 5.94
C GLU A 3 -11.22 4.94 5.86
N ARG A 4 -10.86 5.79 6.85
CA ARG A 4 -11.11 7.24 6.79
C ARG A 4 -10.37 7.92 5.63
N ARG A 5 -9.27 7.32 5.14
CA ARG A 5 -8.52 7.82 3.96
C ARG A 5 -9.27 7.57 2.64
N LEU A 6 -10.32 6.75 2.66
CA LEU A 6 -11.16 6.48 1.48
C LEU A 6 -12.25 7.53 1.27
N VAL A 7 -12.60 8.30 2.31
CA VAL A 7 -13.64 9.34 2.24
C VAL A 7 -13.23 10.41 1.21
N GLY A 8 -14.09 10.63 0.20
CA GLY A 8 -13.85 11.60 -0.88
C GLY A 8 -12.87 11.15 -1.96
N LYS A 9 -12.38 9.90 -1.94
CA LYS A 9 -11.56 9.36 -3.04
C LYS A 9 -12.44 9.00 -4.24
N ARG A 10 -11.89 9.21 -5.43
CA ARG A 10 -12.54 8.81 -6.70
C ARG A 10 -12.76 7.29 -6.70
N THR A 11 -13.84 6.86 -7.33
CA THR A 11 -14.20 5.44 -7.52
C THR A 11 -13.08 4.63 -8.19
N SER A 12 -12.22 5.26 -9.00
CA SER A 12 -11.06 4.62 -9.65
C SER A 12 -9.84 4.40 -8.74
N SER A 13 -9.91 4.79 -7.47
CA SER A 13 -8.81 4.62 -6.52
C SER A 13 -8.48 3.15 -6.28
N LYS A 14 -7.18 2.83 -6.24
CA LYS A 14 -6.65 1.51 -5.86
C LYS A 14 -6.41 1.38 -4.35
N LEU A 15 -6.70 2.43 -3.57
CA LEU A 15 -6.54 2.44 -2.11
C LEU A 15 -7.39 1.41 -1.36
N PRO A 16 -8.68 1.19 -1.70
CA PRO A 16 -9.47 0.16 -1.02
C PRO A 16 -8.84 -1.23 -1.15
N LYS A 17 -8.38 -1.57 -2.37
CA LYS A 17 -7.69 -2.83 -2.65
C LYS A 17 -6.33 -2.94 -1.94
N LEU A 18 -5.61 -1.83 -1.76
CA LEU A 18 -4.38 -1.82 -0.95
C LEU A 18 -4.70 -2.10 0.52
N ILE A 19 -5.78 -1.55 1.07
CA ILE A 19 -6.22 -1.82 2.44
C ILE A 19 -6.54 -3.31 2.60
N GLU A 20 -7.34 -3.89 1.70
CA GLU A 20 -7.65 -5.33 1.71
C GLU A 20 -6.38 -6.18 1.67
N LEU A 21 -5.44 -5.85 0.76
CA LEU A 21 -4.18 -6.58 0.64
C LEU A 21 -3.38 -6.54 1.94
N VAL A 22 -3.26 -5.37 2.56
CA VAL A 22 -2.51 -5.18 3.80
C VAL A 22 -3.18 -5.84 5.00
N LEU A 23 -4.52 -5.88 5.04
CA LEU A 23 -5.26 -6.63 6.05
C LEU A 23 -5.07 -8.14 5.89
N SER A 24 -4.96 -8.63 4.66
CA SER A 24 -4.71 -10.05 4.38
C SER A 24 -3.25 -10.48 4.62
N ARG A 25 -2.30 -9.55 4.46
CA ARG A 25 -0.85 -9.79 4.55
C ARG A 25 -0.21 -8.65 5.34
N PRO A 26 0.22 -8.89 6.59
CA PRO A 26 0.72 -7.82 7.47
C PRO A 26 2.05 -7.22 7.01
N LEU A 27 2.72 -7.82 6.02
CA LEU A 27 3.95 -7.31 5.43
C LEU A 27 3.87 -7.39 3.90
N VAL A 28 3.91 -6.25 3.23
CA VAL A 28 3.80 -6.14 1.76
C VAL A 28 4.97 -5.37 1.18
N SER A 29 5.49 -5.81 0.03
CA SER A 29 6.54 -5.11 -0.72
C SER A 29 5.94 -4.31 -1.89
N ALA A 30 6.69 -3.33 -2.41
CA ALA A 30 6.23 -2.52 -3.54
C ALA A 30 5.98 -3.37 -4.79
N GLY A 31 6.79 -4.42 -5.01
CA GLY A 31 6.60 -5.37 -6.10
C GLY A 31 5.34 -6.21 -5.94
N MET A 32 5.03 -6.64 -4.71
CA MET A 32 3.79 -7.36 -4.42
C MET A 32 2.57 -6.47 -4.69
N ILE A 33 2.58 -5.24 -4.18
CA ILE A 33 1.51 -4.26 -4.39
C ILE A 33 1.31 -3.97 -5.89
N ALA A 34 2.41 -3.74 -6.61
CA ALA A 34 2.38 -3.49 -8.06
C ALA A 34 1.73 -4.65 -8.82
N LYS A 35 2.10 -5.89 -8.48
CA LYS A 35 1.55 -7.10 -9.09
C LYS A 35 0.05 -7.27 -8.78
N GLU A 36 -0.34 -7.21 -7.52
CA GLU A 36 -1.71 -7.48 -7.07
C GLU A 36 -2.70 -6.39 -7.54
N LEU A 37 -2.24 -5.13 -7.63
CA LEU A 37 -3.10 -4.02 -8.06
C LEU A 37 -3.02 -3.73 -9.57
N ALA A 38 -2.16 -4.46 -10.28
CA ALA A 38 -1.81 -4.24 -11.69
C ALA A 38 -1.44 -2.77 -11.97
N ILE A 39 -0.50 -2.24 -11.19
CA ILE A 39 0.03 -0.88 -11.31
C ILE A 39 1.55 -0.90 -11.39
N THR A 40 2.15 0.22 -11.79
CA THR A 40 3.62 0.33 -11.82
C THR A 40 4.20 0.33 -10.39
N PRO A 41 5.45 -0.12 -10.19
CA PRO A 41 6.11 -0.04 -8.89
C PRO A 41 6.16 1.38 -8.31
N ARG A 42 6.32 2.40 -9.16
CA ARG A 42 6.26 3.81 -8.74
C ARG A 42 4.86 4.20 -8.23
N ALA A 43 3.82 3.71 -8.89
CA ALA A 43 2.45 3.93 -8.42
C ALA A 43 2.18 3.21 -7.09
N ALA A 44 2.72 2.00 -6.92
CA ALA A 44 2.65 1.26 -5.66
C ALA A 44 3.28 2.04 -4.50
N LEU A 45 4.48 2.61 -4.69
CA LEU A 45 5.13 3.45 -3.67
C LEU A 45 4.29 4.67 -3.30
N ARG A 46 3.71 5.36 -4.30
CA ARG A 46 2.87 6.54 -4.06
C ARG A 46 1.64 6.23 -3.22
N ILE A 47 0.93 5.12 -3.50
CA ILE A 47 -0.28 4.76 -2.77
C ILE A 47 0.02 4.25 -1.35
N VAL A 48 1.21 3.66 -1.14
CA VAL A 48 1.71 3.27 0.18
C VAL A 48 1.94 4.50 1.06
N GLU A 49 2.59 5.53 0.51
CA GLU A 49 2.79 6.81 1.18
C GLU A 49 1.45 7.52 1.47
N GLU A 50 0.53 7.50 0.50
CA GLU A 50 -0.81 8.08 0.65
C GLU A 50 -1.63 7.40 1.76
N LEU A 51 -1.50 6.08 1.90
CA LEU A 51 -2.14 5.31 2.96
C LEU A 51 -1.45 5.50 4.32
N GLY A 52 -0.17 5.89 4.32
CA GLY A 52 0.65 6.11 5.51
C GLY A 52 1.16 4.81 6.14
N LEU A 53 1.44 3.77 5.34
CA LEU A 53 1.97 2.52 5.88
C LEU A 53 3.41 2.73 6.39
N ARG A 54 3.75 2.07 7.49
CA ARG A 54 5.06 2.19 8.11
C ARG A 54 6.03 1.21 7.48
N GLU A 55 7.21 1.70 7.07
CA GLU A 55 8.29 0.83 6.62
C GLU A 55 8.82 0.03 7.81
N MET A 56 8.90 -1.30 7.66
CA MET A 56 9.32 -2.21 8.73
C MET A 56 10.72 -2.80 8.50
N THR A 57 11.26 -2.76 7.28
CA THR A 57 12.48 -3.51 6.95
C THR A 57 13.79 -2.75 7.14
N GLY A 58 13.77 -1.42 7.25
CA GLY A 58 14.94 -0.57 7.57
C GLY A 58 16.15 -0.73 6.64
N ARG A 59 16.00 -1.42 5.50
CA ARG A 59 17.10 -1.96 4.66
C ARG A 59 16.96 -1.49 3.22
N GLY A 60 17.23 -0.21 2.98
CA GLY A 60 17.58 0.36 1.68
C GLY A 60 16.71 -0.10 0.50
N ARG A 61 17.25 -0.98 -0.36
CA ARG A 61 16.63 -1.39 -1.64
C ARG A 61 15.41 -2.33 -1.47
N PHE A 62 15.29 -3.05 -0.36
CA PHE A 62 14.21 -4.00 -0.11
C PHE A 62 13.28 -3.51 1.00
N ARG A 63 12.37 -2.62 0.61
CA ARG A 63 11.36 -2.04 1.50
C ARG A 63 10.11 -2.89 1.55
N ALA A 64 9.64 -3.15 2.76
CA ALA A 64 8.31 -3.69 3.01
C ALA A 64 7.60 -2.91 4.12
N TRP A 65 6.28 -2.83 3.99
CA TRP A 65 5.41 -2.00 4.81
C TRP A 65 4.34 -2.84 5.49
N GLY A 66 3.90 -2.40 6.66
CA GLY A 66 2.83 -3.04 7.44
C GLY A 66 1.96 -2.03 8.18
N VAL A 67 0.88 -2.52 8.77
CA VAL A 67 0.04 -1.79 9.74
C VAL A 67 0.63 -2.04 11.11
N LEU A 68 1.25 -1.03 11.71
CA LEU A 68 1.64 -1.04 13.13
C LEU A 68 0.61 -0.25 13.93
#